data_AF-A0A9N9EBN8-F1
#
_entry.id   AF-A0A9N9EBN8-F1
#
_cell.length_a   1.000
_cell.length_b   1.000
_cell.length_c   1.000
_cell.angle_alpha   90.00
_cell.angle_beta   90.00
_cell.angle_gamma   90.00
#
_symmetry.space_group_name_H-M   'P 1'
#
loop_
_entity.id
_entity.type
_entity.pdbx_description
1 polymer ?
#
loop_
_entity_poly.entity_id
_entity_poly.type
_entity_poly.pdbx_seq_one_letter_code
_entity_poly.pdbx_strand_id
1 'polypeptide(L)'
;MASARDQLLTALSEAASQQPERIKAAEAHLRQWEVEPEFYSTLLDVILDKSIDANIRFLGAIFFKHGIDRYWRKSAKNAINPDEKAKIRSRLLFFMDEEFNQLATQNAILVSKIARLDFPNEWPDLLQSLLSIIHSTLTPSSNTQTILIQKRALLTLHLVIKSLCSKTIGADRKMLEQIAPELFRNVASIYVEHANRFFAMISSNDFGDTTDLETSLSALKCIRRLIVHGFRDISQVEETKDFFALSLEHLQKFHALRNALQENTSPTLVQVSAHIILIGKMYIDLLKSHTVAFIMTPRSIDVIHFYLQLLVTYGKSSEKGNSAKFNIIEKFLVQALLLLKGLIRKTSYNQDLR
;
A
#
# COMPACT_ATOMS: atom_id res chain seq x y z
N MET A 1 37.45 8.45 -23.18
CA MET A 1 36.42 9.37 -22.63
C MET A 1 35.66 8.59 -21.58
N ALA A 2 35.40 9.17 -20.40
CA ALA A 2 34.59 8.49 -19.38
C ALA A 2 33.18 8.22 -19.93
N SER A 3 32.64 7.02 -19.69
CA SER A 3 31.29 6.66 -20.17
C SER A 3 30.26 7.63 -19.62
N ALA A 4 29.13 7.84 -20.31
CA ALA A 4 28.03 8.66 -19.81
C ALA A 4 27.58 8.20 -18.41
N ARG A 5 27.63 6.88 -18.17
CA ARG A 5 27.37 6.27 -16.87
C ARG A 5 28.38 6.70 -15.79
N ASP A 6 29.66 6.75 -16.12
CA ASP A 6 30.71 7.13 -15.17
C ASP A 6 30.60 8.62 -14.81
N GLN A 7 30.29 9.47 -15.79
CA GLN A 7 30.05 10.90 -15.57
C GLN A 7 28.82 11.12 -14.67
N LEU A 8 27.73 10.37 -14.90
CA LEU A 8 26.54 10.41 -14.06
C LEU A 8 26.84 9.96 -12.63
N LEU A 9 27.62 8.89 -12.46
CA LEU A 9 28.04 8.40 -11.15
C LEU A 9 28.86 9.46 -10.39
N THR A 10 29.82 10.10 -11.06
CA THR A 10 30.62 11.18 -10.46
C THR A 10 29.71 12.33 -10.02
N ALA A 11 28.80 12.79 -10.89
CA ALA A 11 27.88 13.87 -10.55
C ALA A 11 26.96 13.52 -9.37
N LEU A 12 26.41 12.30 -9.32
CA LEU A 12 25.60 11.84 -8.19
C LEU A 12 26.40 11.74 -6.89
N SER A 13 27.67 11.32 -6.98
CA SER A 13 28.58 11.27 -5.83
C SER A 13 28.89 12.67 -5.29
N GLU A 14 29.11 13.64 -6.18
CA GLU A 14 29.31 15.04 -5.80
C GLU A 14 28.05 15.68 -5.22
N ALA A 15 26.87 15.33 -5.75
CA ALA A 15 25.57 15.75 -5.22
C ALA A 15 25.26 15.16 -3.83
N ALA A 16 25.92 14.06 -3.46
CA ALA A 16 25.85 13.45 -2.13
C ALA A 16 26.95 13.94 -1.16
N SER A 17 27.81 14.89 -1.59
CA SER A 17 28.88 15.46 -0.76
C SER A 17 28.35 16.31 0.40
N GLN A 18 29.19 16.57 1.41
CA GLN A 18 28.90 17.53 2.49
C GLN A 18 29.22 18.98 2.11
N GLN A 19 29.87 19.23 0.96
CA GLN A 19 30.30 20.56 0.55
C GLN A 19 29.22 21.25 -0.32
N PRO A 20 28.58 22.35 0.14
CA PRO A 20 27.46 22.97 -0.57
C PRO A 20 27.75 23.40 -2.01
N GLU A 21 28.96 23.90 -2.29
CA GLU A 21 29.36 24.32 -3.63
C GLU A 21 29.41 23.15 -4.62
N ARG A 22 29.91 21.98 -4.18
CA ARG A 22 29.94 20.77 -5.01
C ARG A 22 28.55 20.23 -5.27
N ILE A 23 27.68 20.24 -4.25
CA ILE A 23 26.28 19.83 -4.42
C ILE A 23 25.60 20.72 -5.47
N LYS A 24 25.72 22.04 -5.34
CA LYS A 24 25.07 22.99 -6.25
C LYS A 24 25.57 22.85 -7.69
N ALA A 25 26.88 22.67 -7.87
CA ALA A 25 27.47 22.41 -9.18
C ALA A 25 26.95 21.10 -9.76
N ALA A 26 26.98 20.01 -9.01
CA ALA A 26 26.49 18.70 -9.45
C ALA A 26 25.00 18.72 -9.81
N GLU A 27 24.15 19.34 -9.00
CA GLU A 27 22.73 19.51 -9.31
C GLU A 27 22.50 20.29 -10.60
N ALA A 28 23.31 21.31 -10.88
CA ALA A 28 23.20 22.08 -12.11
C ALA A 28 23.53 21.22 -13.36
N HIS A 29 24.58 20.39 -13.28
CA HIS A 29 24.92 19.44 -14.35
C HIS A 29 23.82 18.40 -14.55
N LEU A 30 23.33 17.78 -13.46
CA LEU A 30 22.24 16.80 -13.52
C LEU A 30 20.97 17.39 -14.16
N ARG A 31 20.63 18.64 -13.85
CA ARG A 31 19.48 19.33 -14.48
C ARG A 31 19.65 19.56 -15.97
N GLN A 32 20.88 19.78 -16.44
CA GLN A 32 21.14 19.93 -17.88
C GLN A 32 20.97 18.59 -18.59
N TRP A 33 21.38 17.48 -17.96
CA TRP A 33 21.27 16.14 -18.53
C TRP A 33 19.86 15.53 -18.47
N GLU A 34 18.94 16.08 -17.67
CA GLU A 34 17.55 15.59 -17.57
C GLU A 34 16.81 15.46 -18.92
N VAL A 35 17.24 16.21 -19.94
CA VAL A 35 16.61 16.24 -21.28
C VAL A 35 17.39 15.47 -22.33
N GLU A 36 18.56 14.94 -21.99
CA GLU A 36 19.39 14.19 -22.92
C GLU A 36 18.81 12.77 -23.15
N PRO A 37 18.93 12.23 -24.37
CA PRO A 37 18.47 10.87 -24.66
C PRO A 37 19.13 9.82 -23.75
N GLU A 38 18.36 8.82 -23.32
CA GLU A 38 18.84 7.71 -22.49
C GLU A 38 19.34 8.10 -21.09
N PHE A 39 19.19 9.36 -20.67
CA PHE A 39 19.55 9.82 -19.33
C PHE A 39 18.83 9.01 -18.24
N TYR A 40 17.51 8.81 -18.36
CA TYR A 40 16.74 8.12 -17.34
C TYR A 40 16.99 6.61 -17.38
N SER A 41 17.26 6.02 -18.54
CA SER A 41 17.72 4.63 -18.62
C SER A 41 19.06 4.43 -17.91
N THR A 42 20.03 5.33 -18.16
CA THR A 42 21.35 5.29 -17.52
C THR A 42 21.24 5.54 -16.02
N LEU A 43 20.35 6.45 -15.59
CA LEU A 43 20.06 6.68 -14.19
C LEU A 43 19.45 5.44 -13.53
N LEU A 44 18.58 4.72 -14.23
CA LEU A 44 18.06 3.44 -13.75
C LEU A 44 19.17 2.40 -13.60
N ASP A 45 20.13 2.32 -14.54
CA ASP A 45 21.30 1.43 -14.42
C ASP A 45 22.09 1.67 -13.14
N VAL A 46 22.31 2.95 -12.80
CA VAL A 46 22.99 3.32 -11.55
C VAL A 46 22.15 2.95 -10.33
N ILE A 47 20.84 3.19 -10.37
CA ILE A 47 19.94 2.83 -9.25
C ILE A 47 19.90 1.32 -9.01
N LEU A 48 19.91 0.51 -10.07
CA LEU A 48 19.81 -0.95 -9.98
C LEU A 48 21.13 -1.64 -9.61
N ASP A 49 22.28 -0.98 -9.80
CA ASP A 49 23.59 -1.55 -9.52
C ASP A 49 23.90 -1.57 -8.02
N LYS A 50 23.80 -2.77 -7.42
CA LYS A 50 24.05 -3.01 -5.99
C LYS A 50 25.52 -2.83 -5.56
N SER A 51 26.46 -2.69 -6.50
CA SER A 51 27.87 -2.40 -6.18
C SER A 51 28.10 -0.93 -5.78
N ILE A 52 27.12 -0.06 -6.05
CA ILE A 52 27.18 1.37 -5.74
C ILE A 52 26.61 1.62 -4.34
N ASP A 53 27.14 2.62 -3.63
CA ASP A 53 26.64 3.02 -2.31
C ASP A 53 25.12 3.31 -2.34
N ALA A 54 24.42 2.78 -1.33
CA ALA A 54 22.96 2.85 -1.25
C ALA A 54 22.43 4.29 -1.19
N ASN A 55 23.17 5.24 -0.62
CA ASN A 55 22.75 6.64 -0.55
C ASN A 55 22.86 7.34 -1.91
N ILE A 56 23.89 7.01 -2.70
CA ILE A 56 24.03 7.50 -4.07
C ILE A 56 22.89 6.97 -4.94
N ARG A 57 22.61 5.66 -4.84
CA ARG A 57 21.48 5.02 -5.54
C ARG A 57 20.14 5.64 -5.12
N PHE A 58 19.96 5.90 -3.83
CA PHE A 58 18.79 6.57 -3.28
C PHE A 58 18.62 7.99 -3.82
N LEU A 59 19.69 8.79 -3.87
CA LEU A 59 19.67 10.12 -4.47
C LEU A 59 19.27 10.04 -5.95
N GLY A 60 19.82 9.09 -6.69
CA GLY A 60 19.43 8.81 -8.07
C GLY A 60 17.94 8.52 -8.21
N ALA A 61 17.37 7.69 -7.33
CA ALA A 61 15.93 7.39 -7.33
C ALA A 61 15.06 8.63 -7.02
N ILE A 62 15.55 9.56 -6.19
CA ILE A 62 14.86 10.84 -5.94
C ILE A 62 14.88 11.74 -7.19
N PHE A 63 16.01 11.83 -7.89
CA PHE A 63 16.09 12.55 -9.17
C PHE A 63 15.16 11.92 -10.22
N PHE A 64 15.17 10.59 -10.33
CA PHE A 64 14.29 9.86 -11.22
C PHE A 64 12.82 10.22 -10.98
N LYS A 65 12.40 10.23 -9.71
CA LYS A 65 11.03 10.57 -9.30
C LYS A 65 10.63 11.97 -9.81
N HIS A 66 11.52 12.96 -9.69
CA HIS A 66 11.27 14.31 -10.20
C HIS A 66 11.20 14.32 -11.74
N GLY A 67 12.03 13.52 -12.40
CA GLY A 67 12.00 13.32 -13.85
C GLY A 67 10.66 12.77 -14.35
N ILE A 68 10.07 11.79 -13.65
CA ILE A 68 8.74 11.27 -13.99
C ILE A 68 7.69 12.40 -13.95
N ASP A 69 7.72 13.22 -12.89
CA ASP A 69 6.73 14.28 -12.71
C ASP A 69 6.82 15.35 -13.81
N ARG A 70 8.03 15.62 -14.32
CA ARG A 70 8.32 16.65 -15.34
C ARG A 70 8.16 16.14 -16.78
N TYR A 71 8.73 14.98 -17.12
CA TYR A 71 8.98 14.59 -18.51
C TYR A 71 8.27 13.29 -18.94
N TRP A 72 7.54 12.60 -18.05
CA TRP A 72 6.90 11.33 -18.42
C TRP A 72 5.65 11.51 -19.30
N ARG A 73 4.89 12.59 -19.14
CA ARG A 73 3.68 12.81 -19.95
C ARG A 73 4.06 13.07 -21.40
N LYS A 74 3.31 12.49 -22.35
CA LYS A 74 3.51 12.73 -23.80
C LYS A 74 3.41 14.22 -24.18
N SER A 75 2.63 15.00 -23.40
CA SER A 75 2.47 16.45 -23.58
C SER A 75 3.55 17.30 -22.93
N ALA A 76 4.52 16.70 -22.21
CA ALA A 76 5.57 17.45 -21.56
C ALA A 76 6.56 18.03 -22.59
N LYS A 77 7.08 19.22 -22.32
CA LYS A 77 8.23 19.74 -23.06
C LYS A 77 9.43 18.83 -22.75
N ASN A 78 10.13 18.37 -23.78
CA ASN A 78 11.22 17.39 -23.67
C ASN A 78 10.77 16.06 -23.06
N ALA A 79 9.60 15.56 -23.49
CA ALA A 79 9.09 14.28 -23.02
C ALA A 79 10.08 13.15 -23.32
N ILE A 80 10.24 12.24 -22.35
CA ILE A 80 11.08 11.03 -22.52
C ILE A 80 10.55 10.20 -23.70
N ASN A 81 11.45 9.72 -24.56
CA ASN A 81 11.12 8.92 -25.74
C ASN A 81 10.31 7.65 -25.33
N PRO A 82 9.22 7.29 -26.06
CA PRO A 82 8.50 6.03 -25.89
C PRO A 82 9.38 4.77 -25.74
N ASP A 83 10.44 4.63 -26.54
CA ASP A 83 11.34 3.46 -26.48
C ASP A 83 12.09 3.40 -25.15
N GLU A 84 12.55 4.55 -24.67
CA GLU A 84 13.21 4.68 -23.38
C GLU A 84 12.24 4.34 -22.23
N LYS A 85 10.98 4.81 -22.31
CA LYS A 85 9.94 4.44 -21.32
C LYS A 85 9.67 2.95 -21.30
N ALA A 86 9.64 2.29 -22.45
CA ALA A 86 9.46 0.84 -22.53
C ALA A 86 10.62 0.09 -21.86
N LYS A 87 11.88 0.49 -22.12
CA LYS A 87 13.07 -0.04 -21.43
C LYS A 87 12.94 0.13 -19.91
N ILE A 88 12.61 1.34 -19.44
CA ILE A 88 12.44 1.64 -18.00
C ILE A 88 11.38 0.72 -17.38
N ARG A 89 10.19 0.62 -17.98
CA ARG A 89 9.08 -0.21 -17.46
C ARG A 89 9.47 -1.67 -17.32
N SER A 90 10.16 -2.23 -18.32
CA SER A 90 10.61 -3.62 -18.28
C SER A 90 11.56 -3.91 -17.11
N ARG A 91 12.30 -2.90 -16.63
CA ARG A 91 13.36 -3.07 -15.63
C ARG A 91 12.92 -2.80 -14.19
N LEU A 92 11.97 -1.90 -13.98
CA LEU A 92 11.51 -1.51 -12.63
C LEU A 92 10.96 -2.68 -11.81
N LEU A 93 10.37 -3.70 -12.47
CA LEU A 93 9.81 -4.88 -11.80
C LEU A 93 10.86 -5.93 -11.44
N PHE A 94 12.07 -5.89 -12.00
CA PHE A 94 13.17 -6.78 -11.58
C PHE A 94 13.79 -6.36 -10.25
N PHE A 95 13.50 -5.14 -9.79
CA PHE A 95 14.06 -4.57 -8.56
C PHE A 95 13.21 -4.84 -7.32
N MET A 96 12.83 -6.10 -7.14
CA MET A 96 12.05 -6.57 -5.98
C MET A 96 12.92 -7.16 -4.89
N ASP A 97 14.21 -7.35 -5.15
CA ASP A 97 15.17 -7.98 -4.24
C ASP A 97 16.07 -6.94 -3.50
N GLU A 98 15.63 -5.69 -3.45
CA GLU A 98 16.37 -4.60 -2.80
C GLU A 98 16.27 -4.65 -1.27
N GLU A 99 17.44 -4.76 -0.63
CA GLU A 99 17.61 -4.86 0.81
C GLU A 99 17.42 -3.51 1.51
N PHE A 100 17.87 -2.42 0.88
CA PHE A 100 17.75 -1.09 1.45
C PHE A 100 16.30 -0.56 1.37
N ASN A 101 15.62 -0.59 2.52
CA ASN A 101 14.19 -0.26 2.65
C ASN A 101 13.79 1.09 2.03
N GLN A 102 14.63 2.13 2.17
CA GLN A 102 14.32 3.45 1.63
C GLN A 102 14.33 3.45 0.10
N LEU A 103 15.26 2.74 -0.52
CA LEU A 103 15.37 2.62 -1.97
C LEU A 103 14.26 1.73 -2.54
N ALA A 104 13.96 0.61 -1.88
CA ALA A 104 12.80 -0.22 -2.25
C ALA A 104 11.48 0.57 -2.18
N THR A 105 11.33 1.44 -1.18
CA THR A 105 10.18 2.35 -1.08
C THR A 105 10.14 3.36 -2.23
N GLN A 106 11.27 3.93 -2.63
CA GLN A 106 11.32 4.80 -3.81
C GLN A 106 10.93 4.04 -5.07
N ASN A 107 11.44 2.82 -5.29
CA ASN A 107 11.05 2.01 -6.46
C ASN A 107 9.53 1.81 -6.53
N ALA A 108 8.91 1.42 -5.41
CA ALA A 108 7.47 1.25 -5.33
C ALA A 108 6.70 2.57 -5.66
N ILE A 109 7.24 3.72 -5.27
CA ILE A 109 6.69 5.05 -5.63
C ILE A 109 6.88 5.35 -7.13
N LEU A 110 8.04 5.05 -7.71
CA LEU A 110 8.32 5.23 -9.15
C LEU A 110 7.34 4.39 -9.98
N VAL A 111 7.21 3.10 -9.66
CA VAL A 111 6.26 2.19 -10.32
C VAL A 111 4.83 2.71 -10.18
N SER A 112 4.42 3.13 -8.99
CA SER A 112 3.09 3.69 -8.73
C SER A 112 2.78 4.97 -9.52
N LYS A 113 3.77 5.85 -9.69
CA LYS A 113 3.65 7.07 -10.50
C LYS A 113 3.53 6.77 -11.98
N ILE A 114 4.38 5.89 -12.50
CA ILE A 114 4.35 5.47 -13.91
C ILE A 114 3.06 4.72 -14.21
N ALA A 115 2.64 3.78 -13.34
CA ALA A 115 1.36 3.10 -13.44
C ALA A 115 0.18 4.07 -13.55
N ARG A 116 0.22 5.20 -12.81
CA ARG A 116 -0.82 6.23 -12.93
C ARG A 116 -0.88 6.86 -14.32
N LEU A 117 0.22 6.92 -15.05
CA LEU A 117 0.27 7.59 -16.36
C LEU A 117 0.03 6.60 -17.49
N ASP A 118 0.52 5.37 -17.33
CA ASP A 118 0.69 4.41 -18.41
C ASP A 118 -0.26 3.21 -18.33
N PHE A 119 -0.79 2.87 -17.14
CA PHE A 119 -1.76 1.79 -17.01
C PHE A 119 -3.17 2.27 -17.42
N PRO A 120 -3.87 1.54 -18.30
CA PRO A 120 -3.57 0.19 -18.81
C PRO A 120 -2.89 0.18 -20.19
N ASN A 121 -2.91 1.29 -20.92
CA ASN A 121 -2.67 1.29 -22.37
C ASN A 121 -1.20 1.01 -22.72
N GLU A 122 -0.28 1.64 -22.01
CA GLU A 122 1.16 1.55 -22.28
C GLU A 122 1.82 0.44 -21.46
N TRP A 123 1.22 0.06 -20.31
CA TRP A 123 1.77 -0.97 -19.41
C TRP A 123 0.73 -2.02 -18.98
N PRO A 124 0.08 -2.74 -19.92
CA PRO A 124 -1.08 -3.59 -19.63
C PRO A 124 -0.78 -4.78 -18.71
N ASP A 125 0.44 -5.32 -18.75
CA ASP A 125 0.88 -6.50 -18.00
C ASP A 125 1.29 -6.20 -16.56
N LEU A 126 1.31 -4.92 -16.13
CA LEU A 126 1.82 -4.50 -14.81
C LEU A 126 1.22 -5.29 -13.63
N LEU A 127 -0.11 -5.37 -13.56
CA LEU A 127 -0.79 -6.03 -12.44
C LEU A 127 -0.57 -7.55 -12.47
N GLN A 128 -0.60 -8.16 -13.65
CA GLN A 128 -0.34 -9.59 -13.83
C GLN A 128 1.09 -9.94 -13.42
N SER A 129 2.07 -9.15 -13.86
CA SER A 129 3.49 -9.33 -13.50
C SER A 129 3.71 -9.21 -11.99
N LEU A 130 3.11 -8.21 -11.33
CA LEU A 130 3.19 -8.06 -9.87
C LEU A 130 2.54 -9.24 -9.13
N LEU A 131 1.34 -9.67 -9.55
CA LEU A 131 0.66 -10.81 -8.94
C LEU A 131 1.44 -12.11 -9.14
N SER A 132 2.03 -12.32 -10.33
CA SER A 132 2.88 -13.49 -10.61
C SER A 132 4.09 -13.53 -9.67
N ILE A 133 4.76 -12.40 -9.45
CA ILE A 133 5.87 -12.31 -8.49
C ILE A 133 5.36 -12.68 -7.09
N ILE A 134 4.25 -12.09 -6.64
CA ILE A 134 3.70 -12.38 -5.31
C ILE A 134 3.37 -13.86 -5.16
N HIS A 135 2.64 -14.46 -6.11
CA HIS A 135 2.26 -15.87 -6.07
C HIS A 135 3.47 -16.81 -6.06
N SER A 136 4.52 -16.49 -6.82
CA SER A 136 5.77 -17.27 -6.79
C SER A 136 6.48 -17.25 -5.42
N THR A 137 6.15 -16.27 -4.57
CA THR A 137 6.72 -16.10 -3.22
C THR A 137 5.79 -16.54 -2.09
N LEU A 138 4.57 -17.00 -2.38
CA LEU A 138 3.60 -17.42 -1.35
C LEU A 138 3.95 -18.76 -0.68
N THR A 139 4.78 -19.60 -1.32
CA THR A 139 5.18 -20.87 -0.72
C THR A 139 5.93 -20.62 0.59
N PRO A 140 5.59 -21.33 1.70
CA PRO A 140 6.28 -21.19 2.98
C PRO A 140 7.73 -21.62 2.82
N SER A 141 8.59 -20.64 2.57
CA SER A 141 10.03 -20.84 2.46
C SER A 141 10.71 -20.11 3.59
N SER A 142 11.63 -20.78 4.28
CA SER A 142 12.53 -20.16 5.26
C SER A 142 13.56 -19.21 4.63
N ASN A 143 13.52 -19.03 3.31
CA ASN A 143 14.45 -18.18 2.58
C ASN A 143 14.10 -16.70 2.79
N THR A 144 14.97 -15.98 3.50
CA THR A 144 14.90 -14.54 3.73
C THR A 144 14.73 -13.74 2.44
N GLN A 145 15.33 -14.20 1.34
CA GLN A 145 15.25 -13.51 0.05
C GLN A 145 13.84 -13.56 -0.55
N THR A 146 13.17 -14.71 -0.48
CA THR A 146 11.79 -14.87 -0.96
C THR A 146 10.85 -13.98 -0.17
N ILE A 147 11.02 -13.93 1.16
CA ILE A 147 10.24 -13.07 2.06
C ILE A 147 10.47 -11.59 1.72
N LEU A 148 11.71 -11.20 1.44
CA LEU A 148 12.05 -9.83 1.03
C LEU A 148 11.32 -9.45 -0.27
N ILE A 149 11.44 -10.29 -1.31
CA ILE A 149 10.80 -10.08 -2.61
C ILE A 149 9.29 -9.96 -2.47
N GLN A 150 8.67 -10.85 -1.68
CA GLN A 150 7.24 -10.79 -1.38
C GLN A 150 6.85 -9.44 -0.77
N LYS A 151 7.60 -8.98 0.25
CA LYS A 151 7.36 -7.69 0.91
C LYS A 151 7.47 -6.52 -0.07
N ARG A 152 8.46 -6.54 -0.98
CA ARG A 152 8.65 -5.47 -1.98
C ARG A 152 7.55 -5.47 -3.04
N ALA A 153 7.16 -6.65 -3.52
CA ALA A 153 6.10 -6.81 -4.50
C ALA A 153 4.74 -6.36 -3.94
N LEU A 154 4.41 -6.75 -2.71
CA LEU A 154 3.17 -6.32 -2.03
C LEU A 154 3.14 -4.81 -1.75
N LEU A 155 4.26 -4.22 -1.34
CA LEU A 155 4.37 -2.77 -1.17
C LEU A 155 4.13 -2.05 -2.50
N THR A 156 4.75 -2.54 -3.58
CA THR A 156 4.60 -1.98 -4.92
C THR A 156 3.15 -2.09 -5.40
N LEU A 157 2.54 -3.27 -5.25
CA LEU A 157 1.13 -3.50 -5.57
C LEU A 157 0.22 -2.55 -4.79
N HIS A 158 0.46 -2.38 -3.49
CA HIS A 158 -0.30 -1.45 -2.66
C HIS A 158 -0.25 -0.02 -3.19
N LEU A 159 0.96 0.48 -3.52
CA LEU A 159 1.10 1.85 -4.03
C LEU A 159 0.52 1.99 -5.44
N VAL A 160 0.60 0.97 -6.29
CA VAL A 160 -0.05 0.96 -7.61
C VAL A 160 -1.57 1.04 -7.43
N ILE A 161 -2.17 0.16 -6.63
CA ILE A 161 -3.62 0.18 -6.34
C ILE A 161 -4.04 1.54 -5.79
N LYS A 162 -3.32 2.08 -4.80
CA LYS A 162 -3.60 3.39 -4.22
C LYS A 162 -3.59 4.49 -5.29
N SER A 163 -2.67 4.43 -6.25
CA SER A 163 -2.54 5.39 -7.34
C SER A 163 -3.70 5.28 -8.34
N LEU A 164 -4.08 4.05 -8.71
CA LEU A 164 -5.20 3.80 -9.61
C LEU A 164 -6.54 4.20 -8.98
N CYS A 165 -6.77 3.87 -7.70
CA CYS A 165 -7.97 4.29 -6.96
C CYS A 165 -8.09 5.82 -6.80
N SER A 166 -7.00 6.58 -6.96
CA SER A 166 -7.05 8.04 -6.92
C SER A 166 -7.60 8.67 -8.21
N LYS A 167 -7.68 7.89 -9.30
CA LYS A 167 -8.25 8.34 -10.57
C LYS A 167 -9.76 8.12 -10.57
N THR A 168 -10.51 9.14 -10.17
CA THR A 168 -11.97 9.04 -9.99
C THR A 168 -12.78 9.46 -11.21
N ILE A 169 -12.11 9.84 -12.31
CA ILE A 169 -12.75 10.45 -13.49
C ILE A 169 -13.16 9.38 -14.50
N GLY A 170 -14.41 9.44 -14.96
CA GLY A 170 -14.96 8.77 -16.14
C GLY A 170 -14.33 7.43 -16.56
N ALA A 171 -13.46 7.48 -17.57
CA ALA A 171 -12.86 6.30 -18.19
C ALA A 171 -11.95 5.51 -17.21
N ASP A 172 -11.12 6.20 -16.43
CA ASP A 172 -10.24 5.57 -15.44
C ASP A 172 -11.06 4.86 -14.35
N ARG A 173 -12.20 5.43 -13.94
CA ARG A 173 -13.10 4.79 -12.97
C ARG A 173 -13.72 3.51 -13.52
N LYS A 174 -14.24 3.53 -14.74
CA LYS A 174 -14.83 2.34 -15.39
C LYS A 174 -13.79 1.24 -15.55
N MET A 175 -12.58 1.61 -15.92
CA MET A 175 -11.47 0.69 -16.03
C MET A 175 -11.11 0.06 -14.67
N LEU A 176 -11.04 0.86 -13.59
CA LEU A 176 -10.82 0.31 -12.25
C LEU A 176 -11.93 -0.67 -11.84
N GLU A 177 -13.19 -0.35 -12.16
CA GLU A 177 -14.34 -1.23 -11.88
C GLU A 177 -14.25 -2.57 -12.64
N GLN A 178 -13.64 -2.60 -13.83
CA GLN A 178 -13.46 -3.83 -14.61
C GLN A 178 -12.38 -4.75 -14.02
N ILE A 179 -11.26 -4.18 -13.55
CA ILE A 179 -10.12 -4.95 -13.02
C ILE A 179 -10.26 -5.28 -11.53
N ALA A 180 -11.07 -4.52 -10.80
CA ALA A 180 -11.19 -4.64 -9.35
C ALA A 180 -11.64 -6.04 -8.86
N PRO A 181 -12.59 -6.76 -9.49
CA PRO A 181 -13.04 -8.06 -8.99
C PRO A 181 -11.92 -9.11 -8.96
N GLU A 182 -11.18 -9.25 -10.06
CA GLU A 182 -10.06 -10.21 -10.13
C GLU A 182 -8.96 -9.84 -9.16
N LEU A 183 -8.58 -8.55 -9.12
CA LEU A 183 -7.54 -8.08 -8.22
C LEU A 183 -7.95 -8.23 -6.74
N PHE A 184 -9.22 -7.98 -6.43
CA PHE A 184 -9.77 -8.18 -5.09
C PHE A 184 -9.70 -9.65 -4.69
N ARG A 185 -10.12 -10.60 -5.54
CA ARG A 185 -10.03 -12.04 -5.23
C ARG A 185 -8.61 -12.49 -4.93
N ASN A 186 -7.63 -12.11 -5.74
CA ASN A 186 -6.23 -12.48 -5.53
C ASN A 186 -5.71 -11.94 -4.19
N VAL A 187 -5.90 -10.64 -3.94
CA VAL A 187 -5.41 -9.99 -2.71
C VAL A 187 -6.17 -10.49 -1.48
N ALA A 188 -7.48 -10.74 -1.59
CA ALA A 188 -8.29 -11.31 -0.52
C ALA A 188 -7.81 -12.72 -0.18
N SER A 189 -7.52 -13.58 -1.16
CA SER A 189 -6.97 -14.91 -0.93
C SER A 189 -5.68 -14.84 -0.13
N ILE A 190 -4.74 -13.96 -0.54
CA ILE A 190 -3.47 -13.74 0.18
C ILE A 190 -3.74 -13.31 1.63
N TYR A 191 -4.64 -12.34 1.84
CA TYR A 191 -4.98 -11.90 3.19
C TYR A 191 -5.53 -13.05 4.06
N VAL A 192 -6.50 -13.81 3.54
CA VAL A 192 -7.19 -14.85 4.30
C VAL A 192 -6.25 -15.99 4.64
N GLU A 193 -5.43 -16.43 3.69
CA GLU A 193 -4.44 -17.49 3.89
C GLU A 193 -3.46 -17.13 5.01
N HIS A 194 -2.81 -15.97 4.90
CA HIS A 194 -1.82 -15.53 5.89
C HIS A 194 -2.44 -15.19 7.25
N ALA A 195 -3.65 -14.59 7.29
CA ALA A 195 -4.34 -14.32 8.54
C ALA A 195 -4.73 -15.62 9.28
N ASN A 196 -5.23 -16.62 8.55
CA ASN A 196 -5.59 -17.91 9.14
C ASN A 196 -4.37 -18.69 9.61
N ARG A 197 -3.28 -18.69 8.84
CA ARG A 197 -1.99 -19.27 9.26
C ARG A 197 -1.50 -18.63 10.55
N PHE A 198 -1.56 -17.29 10.66
CA PHE A 198 -1.23 -16.58 11.89
C PHE A 198 -2.10 -16.98 13.08
N PHE A 199 -3.43 -17.07 12.91
CA PHE A 199 -4.33 -17.51 13.98
C PHE A 199 -4.05 -18.95 14.44
N ALA A 200 -3.66 -19.84 13.53
CA ALA A 200 -3.27 -21.20 13.85
C ALA A 200 -1.94 -21.26 14.63
N MET A 201 -0.95 -20.44 14.27
CA MET A 201 0.33 -20.34 14.99
C MET A 201 0.15 -19.86 16.43
N ILE A 202 -0.70 -18.85 16.64
CA ILE A 202 -1.02 -18.37 18.00
C ILE A 202 -1.65 -19.45 18.85
N SER A 203 -2.55 -20.24 18.27
CA SER A 203 -3.22 -21.33 18.99
C SER A 203 -2.22 -22.43 19.40
N SER A 204 -1.09 -22.51 18.70
CA SER A 204 0.04 -23.41 18.99
C SER A 204 1.12 -22.75 19.88
N ASN A 205 0.89 -21.52 20.37
CA ASN A 205 1.79 -20.74 21.21
C ASN A 205 3.15 -20.39 20.55
N ASP A 206 3.21 -20.40 19.21
CA ASP A 206 4.37 -19.94 18.45
C ASP A 206 4.19 -18.47 18.04
N PHE A 207 4.95 -17.58 18.68
CA PHE A 207 4.90 -16.14 18.46
C PHE A 207 6.08 -15.61 17.63
N GLY A 208 6.94 -16.49 17.10
CA GLY A 208 8.22 -16.11 16.51
C GLY A 208 8.13 -15.46 15.13
N ASP A 209 7.15 -15.86 14.31
CA ASP A 209 7.05 -15.42 12.91
C ASP A 209 6.03 -14.30 12.71
N THR A 210 6.51 -13.07 12.48
CA THR A 210 5.66 -11.91 12.16
C THR A 210 5.43 -11.74 10.65
N THR A 211 6.01 -12.59 9.80
CA THR A 211 5.97 -12.41 8.34
C THR A 211 4.55 -12.54 7.80
N ASP A 212 3.79 -13.55 8.23
CA ASP A 212 2.39 -13.73 7.85
C ASP A 212 1.53 -12.52 8.24
N LEU A 213 1.81 -11.92 9.39
CA LEU A 213 1.10 -10.76 9.88
C LEU A 213 1.44 -9.51 9.06
N GLU A 214 2.69 -9.32 8.66
CA GLU A 214 3.09 -8.20 7.79
C GLU A 214 2.53 -8.34 6.37
N THR A 215 2.51 -9.56 5.84
CA THR A 215 1.96 -9.89 4.51
C THR A 215 0.45 -9.68 4.49
N SER A 216 -0.28 -10.22 5.47
CA SER A 216 -1.73 -10.00 5.60
C SER A 216 -2.05 -8.52 5.80
N LEU A 217 -1.27 -7.77 6.59
CA LEU A 217 -1.50 -6.32 6.74
C LEU A 217 -1.35 -5.58 5.41
N SER A 218 -0.37 -5.95 4.60
CA SER A 218 -0.11 -5.32 3.30
C SER A 218 -1.24 -5.64 2.31
N ALA A 219 -1.70 -6.89 2.26
CA ALA A 219 -2.87 -7.29 1.49
C ALA A 219 -4.14 -6.53 1.95
N LEU A 220 -4.35 -6.39 3.25
CA LEU A 220 -5.50 -5.65 3.80
C LEU A 220 -5.48 -4.16 3.39
N LYS A 221 -4.30 -3.54 3.24
CA LYS A 221 -4.19 -2.15 2.74
C LYS A 221 -4.66 -2.02 1.29
N CYS A 222 -4.41 -3.05 0.47
CA CYS A 222 -4.90 -3.14 -0.89
C CYS A 222 -6.42 -3.35 -0.92
N ILE A 223 -6.92 -4.33 -0.15
CA ILE A 223 -8.35 -4.65 -0.06
C ILE A 223 -9.16 -3.45 0.38
N ARG A 224 -8.71 -2.71 1.40
CA ARG A 224 -9.39 -1.49 1.87
C ARG A 224 -9.62 -0.47 0.76
N ARG A 225 -8.67 -0.32 -0.16
CA ARG A 225 -8.79 0.62 -1.28
C ARG A 225 -9.71 0.08 -2.37
N LEU A 226 -9.57 -1.21 -2.69
CA LEU A 226 -10.37 -1.87 -3.72
C LEU A 226 -11.85 -1.96 -3.33
N ILE A 227 -12.18 -2.37 -2.10
CA ILE A 227 -13.58 -2.49 -1.66
C ILE A 227 -14.31 -1.14 -1.65
N VAL A 228 -13.59 -0.05 -1.37
CA VAL A 228 -14.18 1.30 -1.31
C VAL A 228 -14.28 1.94 -2.69
N HIS A 229 -13.27 1.78 -3.55
CA HIS A 229 -13.19 2.55 -4.81
C HIS A 229 -13.33 1.70 -6.08
N GLY A 230 -13.19 0.38 -5.99
CA GLY A 230 -13.24 -0.54 -7.11
C GLY A 230 -14.63 -1.11 -7.41
N PHE A 231 -15.59 -0.98 -6.49
CA PHE A 231 -16.95 -1.48 -6.67
C PHE A 231 -17.96 -0.33 -6.60
N ARG A 232 -19.02 -0.42 -7.41
CA ARG A 232 -20.15 0.53 -7.36
C ARG A 232 -21.03 0.28 -6.15
N ASP A 233 -21.38 -0.99 -5.93
CA ASP A 233 -22.19 -1.43 -4.82
C ASP A 233 -21.64 -2.76 -4.27
N ILE A 234 -21.16 -2.73 -3.03
CA ILE A 234 -20.61 -3.89 -2.33
C ILE A 234 -21.68 -4.88 -1.87
N SER A 235 -22.95 -4.46 -1.80
CA SER A 235 -24.06 -5.32 -1.37
C SER A 235 -24.52 -6.29 -2.46
N GLN A 236 -24.21 -5.97 -3.73
CA GLN A 236 -24.59 -6.78 -4.89
C GLN A 236 -23.56 -7.86 -5.24
N VAL A 237 -22.31 -7.70 -4.81
CA VAL A 237 -21.21 -8.62 -5.12
C VAL A 237 -21.04 -9.60 -3.96
N GLU A 238 -21.03 -10.90 -4.26
CA GLU A 238 -20.96 -11.96 -3.24
C GLU A 238 -19.61 -11.95 -2.52
N GLU A 239 -18.51 -11.86 -3.28
CA GLU A 239 -17.17 -11.88 -2.70
C GLU A 239 -16.91 -10.70 -1.74
N THR A 240 -17.52 -9.54 -1.99
CA THR A 240 -17.38 -8.37 -1.09
C THR A 240 -18.22 -8.52 0.17
N LYS A 241 -19.40 -9.17 0.08
CA LYS A 241 -20.24 -9.48 1.25
C LYS A 241 -19.55 -10.50 2.15
N ASP A 242 -19.00 -11.56 1.57
CA ASP A 242 -18.30 -12.61 2.31
C ASP A 242 -17.07 -12.05 3.01
N PHE A 243 -16.28 -11.23 2.29
CA PHE A 243 -15.14 -10.56 2.89
C PHE A 243 -15.55 -9.58 4.00
N PHE A 244 -16.64 -8.84 3.82
CA PHE A 244 -17.16 -7.94 4.84
C PHE A 244 -17.48 -8.71 6.13
N ALA A 245 -18.23 -9.82 6.03
CA ALA A 245 -18.54 -10.68 7.16
C ALA A 245 -17.28 -11.27 7.82
N LEU A 246 -16.35 -11.79 7.02
CA LEU A 246 -15.08 -12.34 7.47
C LEU A 246 -14.22 -11.29 8.19
N SER A 247 -14.22 -10.05 7.69
CA SER A 247 -13.44 -8.97 8.29
C SER A 247 -13.93 -8.59 9.68
N LEU A 248 -15.22 -8.79 9.99
CA LEU A 248 -15.76 -8.63 11.34
C LEU A 248 -15.28 -9.76 12.26
N GLU A 249 -15.28 -11.01 11.80
CA GLU A 249 -14.78 -12.14 12.58
C GLU A 249 -13.29 -11.99 12.89
N HIS A 250 -12.49 -11.60 11.89
CA HIS A 250 -11.06 -11.32 12.09
C HIS A 250 -10.84 -10.15 13.04
N LEU A 251 -11.64 -9.08 12.94
CA LEU A 251 -11.59 -7.96 13.88
C LEU A 251 -11.83 -8.41 15.32
N GLN A 252 -12.83 -9.26 15.55
CA GLN A 252 -13.13 -9.83 16.87
C GLN A 252 -11.97 -10.70 17.39
N LYS A 253 -11.41 -11.58 16.54
CA LYS A 253 -10.25 -12.41 16.88
C LYS A 253 -9.01 -11.58 17.23
N PHE A 254 -8.66 -10.59 16.41
CA PHE A 254 -7.53 -9.70 16.68
C PHE A 254 -7.74 -8.88 17.96
N HIS A 255 -8.97 -8.42 18.22
CA HIS A 255 -9.28 -7.68 19.45
C HIS A 255 -9.16 -8.57 20.70
N ALA A 256 -9.66 -9.81 20.66
CA ALA A 256 -9.50 -10.78 21.74
C ALA A 256 -8.02 -11.07 22.02
N LEU A 257 -7.24 -11.33 20.96
CA LEU A 257 -5.80 -11.54 21.05
C LEU A 257 -5.07 -10.35 21.69
N ARG A 258 -5.41 -9.13 21.26
CA ARG A 258 -4.81 -7.91 21.81
C ARG A 258 -5.06 -7.77 23.32
N ASN A 259 -6.24 -8.15 23.79
CA ASN A 259 -6.57 -8.07 25.22
C ASN A 259 -5.89 -9.17 26.04
N ALA A 260 -5.61 -10.32 25.42
CA ALA A 260 -4.83 -11.40 26.04
C ALA A 260 -3.33 -11.04 26.16
N LEU A 261 -2.77 -10.39 25.15
CA LEU A 261 -1.37 -9.95 25.11
C LEU A 261 -1.20 -8.62 25.88
N GLN A 262 -0.98 -8.69 27.18
CA GLN A 262 -0.90 -7.51 28.08
C GLN A 262 0.39 -6.67 27.91
N GLU A 263 1.42 -7.18 27.24
CA GLU A 263 2.70 -6.48 27.04
C GLU A 263 2.66 -5.56 25.81
N ASN A 264 2.62 -4.24 26.06
CA ASN A 264 2.41 -3.20 25.05
C ASN A 264 3.54 -3.06 23.98
N THR A 265 4.66 -3.78 24.12
CA THR A 265 5.90 -3.50 23.35
C THR A 265 6.27 -4.58 22.34
N SER A 266 5.54 -5.71 22.27
CA SER A 266 5.88 -6.75 21.30
C SER A 266 5.58 -6.28 19.86
N PRO A 267 6.46 -6.56 18.88
CA PRO A 267 6.24 -6.21 17.47
C PRO A 267 4.93 -6.81 16.94
N THR A 268 4.58 -8.01 17.40
CA THR A 268 3.32 -8.69 17.12
C THR A 268 2.12 -7.86 17.57
N LEU A 269 2.14 -7.27 18.76
CA LEU A 269 1.02 -6.45 19.24
C LEU A 269 0.82 -5.17 18.42
N VAL A 270 1.92 -4.55 17.96
CA VAL A 270 1.86 -3.36 17.08
C VAL A 270 1.17 -3.72 15.76
N GLN A 271 1.54 -4.86 15.17
CA GLN A 271 0.95 -5.35 13.93
C GLN A 271 -0.52 -5.79 14.11
N VAL A 272 -0.87 -6.48 15.20
CA VAL A 272 -2.26 -6.81 15.54
C VAL A 272 -3.09 -5.55 15.71
N SER A 273 -2.58 -4.54 16.42
CA SER A 273 -3.26 -3.25 16.57
C SER A 273 -3.42 -2.56 15.22
N ALA A 274 -2.45 -2.66 14.32
CA ALA A 274 -2.54 -2.11 12.96
C ALA A 274 -3.66 -2.80 12.14
N HIS A 275 -3.88 -4.10 12.29
CA HIS A 275 -5.01 -4.81 11.66
C HIS A 275 -6.35 -4.27 12.14
N ILE A 276 -6.55 -4.17 13.45
CA ILE A 276 -7.77 -3.64 14.05
C ILE A 276 -8.06 -2.23 13.52
N ILE A 277 -7.04 -1.35 13.53
CA ILE A 277 -7.17 0.02 13.01
C ILE A 277 -7.52 0.00 11.52
N LEU A 278 -6.91 -0.88 10.74
CA LEU A 278 -7.09 -0.89 9.29
C LEU A 278 -8.45 -1.40 8.86
N ILE A 279 -8.96 -2.47 9.52
CA ILE A 279 -10.34 -2.95 9.34
C ILE A 279 -11.33 -1.86 9.77
N GLY A 280 -11.11 -1.20 10.90
CA GLY A 280 -11.97 -0.08 11.32
C GLY A 280 -11.97 1.09 10.34
N LYS A 281 -10.81 1.42 9.75
CA LYS A 281 -10.72 2.42 8.67
C LYS A 281 -11.49 1.97 7.43
N MET A 282 -11.48 0.67 7.09
CA MET A 282 -12.26 0.13 5.98
C MET A 282 -13.75 0.41 6.17
N TYR A 283 -14.31 0.05 7.33
CA TYR A 283 -15.73 0.30 7.62
C TYR A 283 -16.09 1.79 7.60
N ILE A 284 -15.23 2.65 8.16
CA ILE A 284 -15.45 4.11 8.14
C ILE A 284 -15.39 4.66 6.71
N ASP A 285 -14.42 4.23 5.91
CA ASP A 285 -14.26 4.67 4.52
C ASP A 285 -15.45 4.19 3.65
N LEU A 286 -15.94 2.97 3.88
CA LEU A 286 -17.16 2.43 3.27
C LEU A 286 -18.40 3.23 3.68
N LEU A 287 -18.62 3.44 4.97
CA LEU A 287 -19.78 4.18 5.45
C LEU A 287 -19.80 5.62 4.92
N LYS A 288 -18.64 6.27 4.79
CA LYS A 288 -18.53 7.63 4.23
C LYS A 288 -18.84 7.67 2.74
N SER A 289 -18.28 6.74 1.98
CA SER A 289 -18.34 6.75 0.51
C SER A 289 -19.61 6.12 -0.03
N HIS A 290 -20.07 5.03 0.58
CA HIS A 290 -21.18 4.18 0.13
C HIS A 290 -22.10 3.81 1.30
N THR A 291 -22.78 4.81 1.86
CA THR A 291 -23.59 4.65 3.08
C THR A 291 -24.70 3.61 2.92
N VAL A 292 -25.46 3.69 1.83
CA VAL A 292 -26.58 2.75 1.57
C VAL A 292 -26.04 1.33 1.39
N ALA A 293 -25.03 1.14 0.55
CA ALA A 293 -24.41 -0.17 0.34
C ALA A 293 -23.88 -0.78 1.64
N PHE A 294 -23.25 0.03 2.52
CA PHE A 294 -22.79 -0.43 3.83
C PHE A 294 -23.94 -0.95 4.70
N ILE A 295 -25.06 -0.23 4.75
CA ILE A 295 -26.22 -0.62 5.58
C ILE A 295 -26.89 -1.88 5.03
N MET A 296 -27.03 -1.97 3.70
CA MET A 296 -27.65 -3.10 3.01
C MET A 296 -26.78 -4.37 3.03
N THR A 297 -25.48 -4.24 3.29
CA THR A 297 -24.56 -5.38 3.37
C THR A 297 -24.93 -6.24 4.60
N PRO A 298 -25.01 -7.58 4.46
CA PRO A 298 -25.21 -8.46 5.60
C PRO A 298 -24.17 -8.23 6.70
N ARG A 299 -24.55 -8.43 7.97
CA ARG A 299 -23.68 -8.22 9.16
C ARG A 299 -23.31 -6.76 9.45
N SER A 300 -23.83 -5.77 8.71
CA SER A 300 -23.59 -4.34 8.97
C SER A 300 -24.00 -3.93 10.39
N ILE A 301 -25.15 -4.44 10.86
CA ILE A 301 -25.66 -4.22 12.22
C ILE A 301 -24.71 -4.83 13.26
N ASP A 302 -24.14 -6.00 12.99
CA ASP A 302 -23.21 -6.67 13.91
C ASP A 302 -21.90 -5.86 14.07
N VAL A 303 -21.43 -5.22 12.99
CA VAL A 303 -20.30 -4.28 13.06
C VAL A 303 -20.64 -3.12 13.98
N ILE A 304 -21.84 -2.53 13.85
CA ILE A 304 -22.28 -1.41 14.67
C ILE A 304 -22.37 -1.84 16.15
N HIS A 305 -22.98 -2.99 16.42
CA HIS A 305 -23.08 -3.55 17.77
C HIS A 305 -21.70 -3.81 18.39
N PHE A 306 -20.75 -4.37 17.63
CA PHE A 306 -19.39 -4.58 18.11
C PHE A 306 -18.73 -3.26 18.55
N TYR A 307 -18.80 -2.20 17.74
CA TYR A 307 -18.23 -0.90 18.09
C TYR A 307 -18.96 -0.21 19.25
N LEU A 308 -20.27 -0.40 19.40
CA LEU A 308 -21.03 0.09 20.55
C LEU A 308 -20.61 -0.63 21.84
N GLN A 309 -20.49 -1.95 21.81
CA GLN A 309 -20.00 -2.73 22.96
C GLN A 309 -18.58 -2.31 23.35
N LEU A 310 -17.73 -2.01 22.36
CA LEU A 310 -16.39 -1.48 22.57
C LEU A 310 -16.40 -0.16 23.36
N LEU A 311 -17.27 0.78 22.96
CA LEU A 311 -17.44 2.07 23.64
C LEU A 311 -17.93 1.90 25.08
N VAL A 312 -18.89 1.03 25.31
CA VAL A 312 -19.41 0.76 26.67
C VAL A 312 -18.32 0.16 27.57
N THR A 313 -17.55 -0.80 27.04
CA THR A 313 -16.51 -1.52 27.81
C THR A 313 -15.35 -0.60 28.18
N TYR A 314 -14.83 0.17 27.22
CA TYR A 314 -13.72 1.08 27.48
C TYR A 314 -14.14 2.39 28.14
N GLY A 315 -15.37 2.86 27.93
CA GLY A 315 -15.93 4.02 28.64
C GLY A 315 -15.89 3.79 30.16
N LYS A 316 -16.33 2.62 30.61
CA LYS A 316 -16.24 2.20 32.03
C LYS A 316 -14.80 2.07 32.55
N SER A 317 -13.83 1.85 31.66
CA SER A 317 -12.42 1.69 32.02
C SER A 317 -11.66 3.03 32.07
N SER A 318 -12.10 4.03 31.31
CA SER A 318 -11.49 5.38 31.27
C SER A 318 -11.69 6.16 32.56
N GLU A 319 -12.74 5.87 33.33
CA GLU A 319 -12.99 6.47 34.65
C GLU A 319 -11.94 6.04 35.70
N LYS A 320 -11.14 4.99 35.43
CA LYS A 320 -10.16 4.42 36.38
C LYS A 320 -8.69 4.82 36.13
N GLY A 321 -8.43 5.87 35.33
CA GLY A 321 -7.17 6.63 35.40
C GLY A 321 -5.85 5.92 35.06
N ASN A 322 -5.76 5.11 34.00
CA ASN A 322 -4.50 4.46 33.58
C ASN A 322 -3.94 5.03 32.25
N SER A 323 -3.13 6.09 32.34
CA SER A 323 -2.65 6.96 31.26
C SER A 323 -1.78 6.29 30.16
N ALA A 324 -1.07 5.18 30.44
CA ALA A 324 -0.18 4.57 29.45
C ALA A 324 -0.89 3.69 28.39
N LYS A 325 -2.11 3.21 28.66
CA LYS A 325 -2.93 2.43 27.70
C LYS A 325 -3.78 3.31 26.78
N PHE A 326 -3.76 4.63 26.94
CA PHE A 326 -4.71 5.55 26.30
C PHE A 326 -4.54 5.67 24.78
N ASN A 327 -3.33 5.82 24.23
CA ASN A 327 -3.17 6.25 22.83
C ASN A 327 -3.72 5.29 21.77
N ILE A 328 -3.69 3.97 22.00
CA ILE A 328 -4.22 2.98 21.03
C ILE A 328 -5.70 2.73 21.28
N ILE A 329 -6.12 2.65 22.54
CA ILE A 329 -7.53 2.51 22.91
C ILE A 329 -8.32 3.73 22.43
N GLU A 330 -7.76 4.93 22.55
CA GLU A 330 -8.32 6.17 22.02
C GLU A 330 -8.57 6.07 20.51
N LYS A 331 -7.62 5.52 19.73
CA LYS A 331 -7.84 5.33 18.28
C LYS A 331 -9.03 4.42 17.99
N PHE A 332 -9.23 3.36 18.77
CA PHE A 332 -10.38 2.47 18.61
C PHE A 332 -11.69 3.17 19.00
N LEU A 333 -11.69 3.95 20.08
CA LEU A 333 -12.86 4.72 20.51
C LEU A 333 -13.22 5.80 19.50
N VAL A 334 -12.22 6.52 18.98
CA VAL A 334 -12.40 7.50 17.91
C VAL A 334 -13.00 6.83 16.67
N GLN A 335 -12.54 5.64 16.29
CA GLN A 335 -13.13 4.90 15.17
C GLN A 335 -14.61 4.54 15.42
N ALA A 336 -14.92 4.03 16.61
CA ALA A 336 -16.29 3.71 17.00
C ALA A 336 -17.20 4.96 16.94
N LEU A 337 -16.75 6.08 17.51
CA LEU A 337 -17.48 7.34 17.50
C LEU A 337 -17.64 7.91 16.08
N LEU A 338 -16.62 7.79 15.22
CA LEU A 338 -16.70 8.22 13.83
C LEU A 338 -17.70 7.38 13.03
N LEU A 339 -17.79 6.08 13.30
CA LEU A 339 -18.76 5.19 12.67
C LEU A 339 -20.19 5.58 13.09
N LEU A 340 -20.44 5.77 14.38
CA LEU A 340 -21.73 6.24 14.89
C LEU A 340 -22.11 7.61 14.34
N LYS A 341 -21.18 8.55 14.34
CA LYS A 341 -21.37 9.88 13.76
C LYS A 341 -21.72 9.80 12.27
N GLY A 342 -21.11 8.88 11.53
CA GLY A 342 -21.40 8.66 10.11
C GLY A 342 -22.83 8.18 9.87
N LEU A 343 -23.34 7.31 10.73
CA LEU A 343 -24.72 6.82 10.69
C LEU A 343 -25.72 7.91 11.07
N ILE A 344 -25.44 8.67 12.13
CA ILE A 344 -26.34 9.72 12.64
C ILE A 344 -26.41 10.91 11.67
N ARG A 345 -25.27 11.39 11.14
CA ARG A 345 -25.23 12.59 10.29
C ARG A 345 -25.88 12.41 8.93
N LYS A 346 -25.97 11.19 8.40
CA LYS A 346 -26.60 10.89 7.11
C LYS A 346 -28.04 10.39 7.24
N THR A 347 -28.75 10.86 8.26
CA THR A 347 -30.20 10.66 8.40
C THR A 347 -31.06 11.49 7.43
N SER A 348 -30.45 12.14 6.43
CA SER A 348 -31.16 12.65 5.25
C SER A 348 -31.55 11.50 4.31
N TYR A 349 -32.36 10.57 4.82
CA TYR A 349 -32.86 9.36 4.15
C TYR A 349 -33.85 9.63 2.99
N ASN A 350 -34.03 10.87 2.53
CA ASN A 350 -35.18 11.25 1.69
C ASN A 350 -34.89 11.50 0.20
N GLN A 351 -33.65 11.39 -0.29
CA GLN A 351 -33.35 11.67 -1.71
C GLN A 351 -32.85 10.46 -2.52
N ASP A 352 -32.18 9.48 -1.90
CA ASP A 352 -31.61 8.32 -2.61
C ASP A 352 -32.50 7.05 -2.58
N LEU A 353 -33.70 7.16 -2.01
CA LEU A 353 -34.72 6.09 -1.96
C LEU A 353 -35.90 6.35 -2.93
N ARG A 354 -35.74 7.24 -3.92
CA ARG A 354 -36.73 7.49 -4.99
C ARG A 354 -36.25 6.98 -6.34
#